data_AF-A0A1J4JDF3-F1
#
_entry.id   AF-A0A1J4JDF3-F1
#
_cell.length_a   1.000
_cell.length_b   1.000
_cell.length_c   1.000
_cell.angle_alpha   90.00
_cell.angle_beta   90.00
_cell.angle_gamma   90.00
#
_symmetry.space_group_name_H-M   'P 1'
#
loop_
_entity.id
_entity.type
_entity.pdbx_description
1 polymer ?
#
loop_
_entity_poly.entity_id
_entity_poly.type
_entity_poly.pdbx_seq_one_letter_code
_entity_poly.pdbx_strand_id
1 'polypeptide(L)'
;MSSRTPSQSSSRSSTPSSISKRHLHPNYKDPLYILECAIIILSSAILVSSPVVTLSMLKLKHQRDALNATFINAILLHFCAIVRTLLKKENRNFKALWYDIHFHYLLNDLTIYLVGLDPIAFYLSVGSRSLFIVFKALDDLFTLKGGPFSELILSFTKPALESVHLHQFSAFMEIAVFPYLIVYSIFSFRLKVLIACLINFNLFILMAYRTDESHQYVWRSIHKFAVDVALHHLDEFGGLLYKIIEMCEKLGKLGNILYPM
;
A
#
# COMPACT_ATOMS: atom_id res chain seq x y z
N MET A 1 53.56 -3.50 46.70
CA MET A 1 53.91 -2.10 46.39
C MET A 1 52.83 -1.53 45.47
N SER A 2 52.31 -0.35 45.83
CA SER A 2 51.35 0.54 45.12
C SER A 2 50.01 -0.08 44.71
N SER A 3 48.87 0.17 45.39
CA SER A 3 48.22 1.43 45.79
C SER A 3 47.94 2.41 44.64
N ARG A 4 46.64 2.55 44.30
CA ARG A 4 45.88 3.79 44.05
C ARG A 4 44.70 3.56 43.10
N THR A 5 43.49 3.52 43.66
CA THR A 5 42.37 4.37 43.21
C THR A 5 42.37 5.64 44.10
N PRO A 6 41.62 6.73 43.82
CA PRO A 6 40.78 7.09 42.67
C PRO A 6 41.05 8.53 42.13
N SER A 7 40.40 8.95 41.04
CA SER A 7 39.97 10.35 40.91
C SER A 7 38.71 10.47 40.04
N GLN A 8 37.63 10.90 40.69
CA GLN A 8 36.48 11.53 40.05
C GLN A 8 36.87 12.98 39.71
N SER A 9 36.48 13.45 38.53
CA SER A 9 35.82 14.75 38.30
C SER A 9 35.95 15.20 36.84
N SER A 10 34.82 15.28 36.14
CA SER A 10 34.43 16.49 35.42
C SER A 10 33.12 16.21 34.68
N SER A 11 32.05 16.70 35.31
CA SER A 11 30.76 16.95 34.70
C SER A 11 30.94 17.93 33.54
N ARG A 12 31.03 17.43 32.31
CA ARG A 12 30.72 18.23 31.11
C ARG A 12 29.26 18.04 30.75
N SER A 13 28.44 18.94 31.29
CA SER A 13 27.15 19.31 30.71
C SER A 13 27.40 19.84 29.29
N SER A 14 27.28 18.96 28.31
CA SER A 14 27.14 19.35 26.91
C SER A 14 25.66 19.60 26.65
N THR A 15 25.24 20.83 26.93
CA THR A 15 24.03 21.38 26.33
C THR A 15 24.13 21.17 24.83
N PRO A 16 23.22 20.44 24.16
CA PRO A 16 23.26 20.34 22.72
C PRO A 16 23.03 21.74 22.16
N SER A 17 24.06 22.27 21.52
CA SER A 17 24.00 23.47 20.71
C SER A 17 22.78 23.39 19.82
N SER A 18 21.87 24.33 20.02
CA SER A 18 20.71 24.60 19.18
C SER A 18 21.08 24.48 17.70
N ILE A 19 20.70 23.36 17.09
CA ILE A 19 20.66 23.24 15.64
C ILE A 19 19.67 24.32 15.20
N SER A 20 20.23 25.40 14.68
CA SER A 20 19.49 26.48 14.05
C SER A 20 18.55 25.84 13.03
N LYS A 21 17.25 25.82 13.35
CA LYS A 21 16.17 25.50 12.42
C LYS A 21 16.16 26.59 11.36
N ARG A 22 17.11 26.56 10.43
CA ARG A 22 17.01 27.36 9.21
C ARG A 22 15.73 26.90 8.53
N HIS A 23 14.76 27.80 8.46
CA HIS A 23 13.62 27.68 7.57
C HIS A 23 14.16 27.57 6.15
N LEU A 24 14.40 26.34 5.68
CA LEU A 24 14.61 26.02 4.28
C LEU A 24 13.30 26.38 3.58
N HIS A 25 13.26 27.57 2.97
CA HIS A 25 12.19 27.90 2.04
C HIS A 25 12.17 26.82 0.96
N PRO A 26 11.01 26.19 0.68
CA PRO A 26 10.93 25.16 -0.36
C PRO A 26 11.34 25.80 -1.68
N ASN A 27 12.31 25.19 -2.35
CA ASN A 27 12.63 25.56 -3.72
C ASN A 27 11.49 25.07 -4.60
N TYR A 28 10.57 25.97 -4.97
CA TYR A 28 9.40 25.64 -5.81
C TYR A 28 9.76 25.12 -7.21
N LYS A 29 11.04 25.19 -7.60
CA LYS A 29 11.57 24.60 -8.83
C LYS A 29 12.14 23.19 -8.64
N ASP A 30 12.18 22.68 -7.41
CA ASP A 30 12.64 21.32 -7.14
C ASP A 30 11.58 20.31 -7.65
N PRO A 31 11.92 19.46 -8.64
CA PRO A 31 11.00 18.47 -9.17
C PRO A 31 10.49 17.50 -8.10
N LEU A 32 11.25 17.24 -7.04
CA LEU A 32 10.78 16.40 -5.93
C LEU A 32 9.65 17.08 -5.17
N TYR A 33 9.76 18.38 -4.89
CA TYR A 33 8.72 19.13 -4.20
C TYR A 33 7.41 19.17 -5.01
N ILE A 34 7.50 19.43 -6.32
CA ILE A 34 6.36 19.40 -7.24
C ILE A 34 5.68 18.04 -7.21
N LEU A 35 6.46 16.97 -7.18
CA LEU A 35 5.97 15.61 -7.20
C LEU A 35 5.30 15.19 -5.88
N GLU A 36 5.84 15.61 -4.72
CA GLU A 36 5.17 15.41 -3.43
C GLU A 36 3.83 16.15 -3.40
N CYS A 37 3.76 17.38 -3.92
CA CYS A 37 2.50 18.11 -4.04
C CYS A 37 1.50 17.38 -4.96
N ALA A 38 1.95 16.87 -6.11
CA ALA A 38 1.10 16.09 -7.02
C ALA A 38 0.57 14.82 -6.33
N ILE A 39 1.42 14.08 -5.61
CA ILE A 39 1.03 12.90 -4.84
C ILE A 39 -0.04 13.26 -3.80
N ILE A 40 0.13 14.35 -3.05
CA ILE A 40 -0.85 14.81 -2.05
C ILE A 40 -2.20 15.14 -2.71
N ILE A 41 -2.19 15.88 -3.82
CA ILE A 41 -3.41 16.28 -4.54
C ILE A 41 -4.14 15.04 -5.07
N LEU A 42 -3.42 14.15 -5.77
CA LEU A 42 -4.00 12.95 -6.38
C LEU A 42 -4.54 11.98 -5.32
N SER A 43 -3.78 11.72 -4.26
CA SER A 43 -4.24 10.84 -3.16
C SER A 43 -5.45 11.43 -2.41
N SER A 44 -5.48 12.74 -2.18
CA SER A 44 -6.64 13.42 -1.59
C SER A 44 -7.87 13.34 -2.49
N ALA A 45 -7.72 13.51 -3.80
CA ALA A 45 -8.81 13.38 -4.76
C ALA A 45 -9.38 11.95 -4.78
N ILE A 46 -8.53 10.93 -4.68
CA ILE A 46 -8.98 9.54 -4.58
C ILE A 46 -9.70 9.29 -3.27
N LEU A 47 -9.18 9.77 -2.13
CA LEU A 47 -9.82 9.61 -0.83
C LEU A 47 -11.24 10.15 -0.78
N VAL A 48 -11.49 11.26 -1.47
CA VAL A 48 -12.84 11.85 -1.56
C VAL A 48 -13.70 11.10 -2.58
N SER A 49 -13.13 10.75 -3.74
CA SER A 49 -13.92 10.14 -4.83
C SER A 49 -14.25 8.66 -4.58
N SER A 50 -13.37 7.88 -3.97
CA SER A 50 -13.58 6.44 -3.70
C SER A 50 -14.86 6.14 -2.89
N PRO A 51 -15.13 6.80 -1.75
CA PRO A 51 -16.39 6.61 -1.02
C PRO A 51 -17.62 7.07 -1.82
N VAL A 52 -17.53 8.20 -2.53
CA VAL A 52 -18.63 8.74 -3.35
C VAL A 52 -19.00 7.75 -4.47
N VAL A 53 -17.99 7.23 -5.16
CA VAL A 53 -18.12 6.20 -6.19
C VAL A 53 -18.73 4.93 -5.60
N THR A 54 -18.19 4.43 -4.49
CA THR A 54 -18.68 3.22 -3.81
C THR A 54 -20.16 3.35 -3.44
N LEU A 55 -20.55 4.46 -2.81
CA LEU A 55 -21.95 4.72 -2.44
C LEU A 55 -22.86 4.87 -3.66
N SER A 56 -22.36 5.45 -4.75
CA SER A 56 -23.12 5.64 -5.99
C SER A 56 -23.36 4.32 -6.71
N MET A 57 -22.38 3.42 -6.72
CA MET A 57 -22.51 2.05 -7.23
C MET A 57 -23.56 1.25 -6.44
N LEU A 58 -23.59 1.39 -5.11
CA LEU A 58 -24.62 0.76 -4.26
C LEU A 58 -26.03 1.29 -4.55
N LYS A 59 -26.15 2.55 -4.96
CA LYS A 59 -27.42 3.18 -5.37
C LYS A 59 -27.80 2.89 -6.82
N LEU A 60 -27.07 2.00 -7.51
CA LEU A 60 -27.27 1.58 -8.90
C LEU A 60 -27.26 2.71 -9.95
N LYS A 61 -26.89 3.95 -9.58
CA LYS A 61 -26.71 5.05 -10.53
C LYS A 61 -25.31 4.99 -11.10
N HIS A 62 -25.20 4.56 -12.36
CA HIS A 62 -23.93 4.44 -13.06
C HIS A 62 -23.37 5.84 -13.39
N GLN A 63 -22.45 6.34 -12.56
CA GLN A 63 -21.63 7.52 -12.88
C GLN A 63 -20.29 7.07 -13.47
N ARG A 64 -20.30 6.69 -14.75
CA ARG A 64 -19.12 6.21 -15.48
C ARG A 64 -17.96 7.20 -15.46
N ASP A 65 -18.26 8.49 -15.48
CA ASP A 65 -17.24 9.54 -15.47
C ASP A 65 -16.51 9.63 -14.13
N ALA A 66 -17.23 9.50 -13.02
CA ALA A 66 -16.63 9.50 -11.68
C ALA A 66 -15.75 8.25 -11.47
N LEU A 67 -16.24 7.07 -11.91
CA LEU A 67 -15.48 5.81 -11.91
C LEU A 67 -14.16 5.98 -12.68
N ASN A 68 -14.25 6.45 -13.93
CA ASN A 68 -13.09 6.68 -14.80
C ASN A 68 -12.12 7.71 -14.20
N ALA A 69 -12.63 8.80 -13.63
CA ALA A 69 -11.80 9.82 -13.01
C ALA A 69 -11.01 9.26 -11.81
N THR A 70 -11.64 8.45 -10.95
CA THR A 70 -10.96 7.80 -9.83
C THR A 70 -9.88 6.83 -10.31
N PHE A 71 -10.16 6.04 -11.36
CA PHE A 71 -9.16 5.16 -11.99
C PHE A 71 -7.96 5.92 -12.54
N ILE A 72 -8.20 6.96 -13.33
CA ILE A 72 -7.15 7.77 -13.95
C ILE A 72 -6.30 8.43 -12.85
N ASN A 73 -6.94 8.96 -11.80
CA ASN A 73 -6.22 9.54 -10.67
C ASN A 73 -5.35 8.50 -9.94
N ALA A 74 -5.83 7.27 -9.75
CA ALA A 74 -5.04 6.18 -9.16
C ALA A 74 -3.81 5.82 -10.01
N ILE A 75 -4.00 5.69 -11.33
CA ILE A 75 -2.92 5.44 -12.29
C ILE A 75 -1.88 6.57 -12.23
N LEU A 76 -2.32 7.82 -12.27
CA LEU A 76 -1.43 8.99 -12.18
C LEU A 76 -0.70 9.06 -10.84
N LEU A 77 -1.37 8.74 -9.73
CA LEU A 77 -0.76 8.71 -8.40
C LEU A 77 0.42 7.75 -8.37
N HIS A 78 0.23 6.52 -8.85
CA HIS A 78 1.28 5.51 -8.86
C HIS A 78 2.39 5.84 -9.84
N PHE A 79 2.06 6.40 -11.00
CA PHE A 79 3.06 6.91 -11.92
C PHE A 79 3.95 7.98 -11.26
N CYS A 80 3.34 8.98 -10.60
CA CYS A 80 4.07 10.01 -9.86
C CYS A 80 4.94 9.42 -8.75
N ALA A 81 4.43 8.45 -7.99
CA ALA A 81 5.18 7.79 -6.93
C ALA A 81 6.40 7.01 -7.45
N ILE A 82 6.27 6.32 -8.60
CA ILE A 82 7.38 5.63 -9.27
C ILE A 82 8.44 6.64 -9.72
N VAL A 83 8.04 7.72 -10.38
CA VAL A 83 8.97 8.78 -10.81
C VAL A 83 9.71 9.34 -9.59
N ARG A 84 9.04 9.51 -8.46
CA ARG A 84 9.64 9.97 -7.21
C ARG A 84 10.71 9.00 -6.72
N THR A 85 10.40 7.71 -6.70
CA THR A 85 11.36 6.68 -6.32
C THR A 85 12.59 6.68 -7.23
N LEU A 86 12.39 6.79 -8.55
CA LEU A 86 13.47 6.81 -9.55
C LEU A 86 14.35 8.06 -9.47
N LEU A 87 13.79 9.19 -9.05
CA LEU A 87 14.56 10.41 -8.80
C LEU A 87 15.38 10.34 -7.51
N LYS A 88 14.87 9.67 -6.46
CA LYS A 88 15.56 9.50 -5.17
C LYS A 88 16.65 8.42 -5.21
N LYS A 89 16.53 7.39 -6.07
CA LYS A 89 17.52 6.30 -6.18
C LYS A 89 18.68 6.66 -7.10
N GLU A 90 19.91 6.42 -6.65
CA GLU A 90 21.12 6.58 -7.47
C GLU A 90 21.20 5.55 -8.62
N ASN A 91 20.76 4.31 -8.36
CA ASN A 91 20.74 3.23 -9.35
C ASN A 91 19.35 3.05 -9.98
N ARG A 92 19.18 3.58 -11.19
CA ARG A 92 17.93 3.55 -11.98
C ARG A 92 17.78 2.26 -12.82
N ASN A 93 18.08 1.11 -12.24
CA ASN A 93 18.01 -0.17 -12.96
C ASN A 93 16.60 -0.77 -12.87
N PHE A 94 16.19 -1.56 -13.89
CA PHE A 94 14.88 -2.22 -13.93
C PHE A 94 14.58 -3.04 -12.67
N LYS A 95 15.60 -3.69 -12.09
CA LYS A 95 15.48 -4.40 -10.81
C LYS A 95 14.92 -3.51 -9.70
N ALA A 96 15.36 -2.25 -9.61
CA ALA A 96 14.90 -1.32 -8.59
C ALA A 96 13.44 -0.87 -8.79
N LEU A 97 12.94 -0.92 -10.02
CA LEU A 97 11.53 -0.69 -10.37
C LEU A 97 10.68 -1.93 -10.10
N TRP A 98 11.20 -3.13 -10.41
CA TRP A 98 10.52 -4.40 -10.16
C TRP A 98 10.23 -4.65 -8.67
N TYR A 99 11.06 -4.12 -7.76
CA TYR A 99 10.80 -4.17 -6.31
C TYR A 99 10.04 -2.96 -5.76
N ASP A 100 9.62 -2.01 -6.61
CA ASP A 100 8.79 -0.88 -6.19
C ASP A 100 7.32 -1.29 -6.14
N ILE A 101 6.70 -1.22 -4.96
CA ILE A 101 5.27 -1.57 -4.79
C ILE A 101 4.34 -0.70 -5.64
N HIS A 102 4.68 0.57 -5.88
CA HIS A 102 3.89 1.45 -6.73
C HIS A 102 3.90 1.02 -8.20
N PHE A 103 4.96 0.34 -8.66
CA PHE A 103 4.99 -0.25 -9.99
C PHE A 103 3.95 -1.36 -10.15
N HIS A 104 3.83 -2.23 -9.14
CA HIS A 104 2.83 -3.30 -9.13
C HIS A 104 1.40 -2.75 -9.03
N TYR A 105 1.19 -1.71 -8.21
CA TYR A 105 -0.08 -1.01 -8.15
C TYR A 105 -0.46 -0.37 -9.50
N LEU A 106 0.49 0.29 -10.18
CA LEU A 106 0.25 0.86 -11.51
C LEU A 106 -0.16 -0.22 -12.52
N LEU A 107 0.55 -1.34 -12.57
CA LEU A 107 0.24 -2.44 -13.49
C LEU A 107 -1.13 -3.06 -13.19
N ASN A 108 -1.47 -3.24 -11.92
CA ASN A 108 -2.77 -3.75 -11.50
C ASN A 108 -3.91 -2.79 -11.90
N ASP A 109 -3.77 -1.51 -11.56
CA ASP A 109 -4.80 -0.50 -11.83
C ASP A 109 -5.01 -0.31 -13.35
N LEU A 110 -3.94 -0.31 -14.14
CA LEU A 110 -4.00 -0.32 -15.61
C LEU A 110 -4.72 -1.56 -16.15
N THR A 111 -4.42 -2.73 -15.60
CA THR A 111 -5.01 -3.98 -16.06
C THR A 111 -6.52 -4.02 -15.79
N ILE A 112 -6.94 -3.67 -14.57
CA ILE A 112 -8.36 -3.61 -14.19
C ILE A 112 -9.09 -2.59 -15.08
N TYR A 113 -8.50 -1.42 -15.30
CA TYR A 113 -9.04 -0.38 -16.17
C TYR A 113 -9.22 -0.86 -17.63
N LEU A 114 -8.19 -1.49 -18.22
CA LEU A 114 -8.23 -1.98 -19.61
C LEU A 114 -9.24 -3.11 -19.83
N VAL A 115 -9.53 -3.89 -18.80
CA VAL A 115 -10.53 -4.96 -18.85
C VAL A 115 -11.95 -4.39 -18.71
N GLY A 116 -12.08 -3.15 -18.23
CA GLY A 116 -13.36 -2.50 -18.00
C GLY A 116 -14.12 -3.12 -16.83
N LEU A 117 -13.41 -3.53 -15.78
CA LEU A 117 -14.01 -4.00 -14.54
C LEU A 117 -14.10 -2.84 -13.56
N ASP A 118 -15.25 -2.74 -12.88
CA ASP A 118 -15.47 -1.79 -11.79
C ASP A 118 -15.74 -2.55 -10.47
N PRO A 119 -14.74 -3.19 -9.83
CA PRO A 119 -14.97 -3.86 -8.55
C PRO A 119 -15.23 -2.82 -7.45
N ILE A 120 -16.29 -2.97 -6.66
CA ILE A 120 -16.47 -2.13 -5.45
C ILE A 120 -15.26 -2.27 -4.51
N ALA A 121 -14.75 -3.50 -4.36
CA ALA A 121 -13.56 -3.79 -3.56
C ALA A 121 -12.32 -3.02 -4.04
N PHE A 122 -12.21 -2.75 -5.34
CA PHE A 122 -11.11 -1.94 -5.90
C PHE A 122 -11.19 -0.51 -5.37
N TYR A 123 -12.33 0.16 -5.46
CA TYR A 123 -12.45 1.55 -5.00
C TYR A 123 -12.18 1.71 -3.50
N LEU A 124 -12.60 0.72 -2.69
CA LEU A 124 -12.28 0.69 -1.27
C LEU A 124 -10.78 0.47 -1.02
N SER A 125 -10.15 -0.45 -1.75
CA SER A 125 -8.70 -0.71 -1.69
C SER A 125 -7.86 0.51 -2.11
N VAL A 126 -8.17 1.14 -3.25
CA VAL A 126 -7.47 2.37 -3.68
C VAL A 126 -7.69 3.50 -2.68
N GLY A 127 -8.89 3.61 -2.10
CA GLY A 127 -9.21 4.57 -1.04
C GLY A 127 -8.35 4.37 0.21
N SER A 128 -8.31 3.16 0.76
CA SER A 128 -7.52 2.86 1.96
C SER A 128 -6.02 3.10 1.73
N ARG A 129 -5.49 2.67 0.58
CA ARG A 129 -4.10 2.90 0.20
C ARG A 129 -3.76 4.38 0.04
N SER A 130 -4.67 5.16 -0.56
CA SER A 130 -4.48 6.60 -0.75
C SER A 130 -4.40 7.35 0.57
N LEU A 131 -5.01 6.82 1.64
CA LEU A 131 -4.90 7.36 3.00
C LEU A 131 -3.45 7.32 3.49
N PHE A 132 -2.79 6.17 3.35
CA PHE A 132 -1.40 6.02 3.75
C PHE A 132 -0.46 6.86 2.88
N ILE A 133 -0.71 6.93 1.57
CA ILE A 133 0.11 7.72 0.65
C ILE A 133 0.03 9.20 1.00
N VAL A 134 -1.18 9.74 1.25
CA VAL A 134 -1.32 11.15 1.62
C VAL A 134 -0.69 11.45 2.97
N PHE A 135 -0.89 10.59 3.97
CA PHE A 135 -0.31 10.79 5.29
C PHE A 135 1.20 10.70 5.26
N LYS A 136 1.77 9.79 4.47
CA LYS A 136 3.22 9.69 4.31
C LYS A 136 3.80 10.92 3.62
N ALA A 137 3.16 11.40 2.55
CA ALA A 137 3.60 12.61 1.84
C ALA A 137 3.50 13.86 2.72
N LEU A 138 2.45 13.97 3.54
CA LEU A 138 2.32 15.05 4.53
C LEU A 138 3.38 14.96 5.64
N ASP A 139 3.60 13.76 6.19
CA ASP A 139 4.64 13.52 7.19
C ASP A 139 6.04 13.91 6.67
N ASP A 140 6.39 13.48 5.46
CA ASP A 140 7.66 13.81 4.82
C ASP A 140 7.81 15.33 4.57
N LEU A 141 6.73 16.02 4.20
CA LEU A 141 6.75 17.45 3.90
C LEU A 141 6.81 18.33 5.16
N PHE A 142 6.17 17.91 6.24
CA PHE A 142 6.01 18.71 7.46
C PHE A 142 6.99 18.33 8.58
N THR A 143 7.56 17.13 8.60
CA THR A 143 8.53 16.72 9.64
C THR A 143 9.71 17.69 9.78
N LEU A 144 10.16 18.28 8.67
CA LEU A 144 11.27 19.24 8.67
C LEU A 144 10.82 20.69 8.89
N LYS A 145 9.52 20.96 8.83
CA LYS A 145 8.94 22.30 9.02
C LYS A 145 8.55 22.43 10.49
N GLY A 146 9.19 23.32 11.24
CA GLY A 146 8.76 23.62 12.61
C GLY A 146 7.45 24.42 12.65
N GLY A 147 6.81 24.47 13.82
CA GLY A 147 5.72 25.39 14.13
C GLY A 147 4.35 24.72 14.35
N PRO A 148 3.35 25.48 14.85
CA PRO A 148 2.09 24.92 15.34
C PRO A 148 1.28 24.14 14.29
N PHE A 149 1.32 24.60 13.04
CA PHE A 149 0.61 23.93 11.94
C PHE A 149 1.26 22.60 11.55
N SER A 150 2.58 22.52 11.60
CA SER A 150 3.29 21.27 11.37
C SER A 150 3.02 20.28 12.51
N GLU A 151 3.08 20.74 13.75
CA GLU A 151 2.73 19.92 14.93
C GLU A 151 1.31 19.37 14.84
N LEU A 152 0.35 20.20 14.41
CA LEU A 152 -1.02 19.77 14.16
C LEU A 152 -1.09 18.67 13.11
N ILE A 153 -0.51 18.86 11.92
CA ILE A 153 -0.53 17.84 10.86
C ILE A 153 0.10 16.54 11.34
N LEU A 154 1.29 16.62 11.94
CA LEU A 154 2.03 15.45 12.41
C LEU A 154 1.34 14.71 13.54
N SER A 155 0.53 15.41 14.35
CA SER A 155 -0.31 14.80 15.40
C SER A 155 -1.39 13.87 14.85
N PHE A 156 -1.80 14.05 13.58
CA PHE A 156 -2.75 13.17 12.91
C PHE A 156 -2.07 12.14 12.01
N THR A 157 -1.03 12.52 11.27
CA THR A 157 -0.41 11.62 10.28
C THR A 157 0.39 10.51 10.94
N LYS A 158 1.17 10.80 11.99
CA LYS A 158 2.04 9.80 12.64
C LYS A 158 1.24 8.66 13.27
N PRO A 159 0.21 8.91 14.11
CA PRO A 159 -0.57 7.81 14.68
C PRO A 159 -1.26 6.95 13.61
N ALA A 160 -1.71 7.56 12.51
CA ALA A 160 -2.33 6.82 11.42
C ALA A 160 -1.32 5.92 10.68
N LEU A 161 -0.11 6.42 10.42
CA LEU A 161 0.98 5.66 9.80
C LEU A 161 1.52 4.54 10.72
N GLU A 162 1.42 4.70 12.03
CA GLU A 162 1.85 3.70 13.03
C GLU A 162 0.74 2.69 13.39
N SER A 163 -0.50 2.92 12.94
CA SER A 163 -1.64 2.09 13.30
C SER A 163 -1.64 0.75 12.58
N VAL A 164 -1.26 -0.30 13.31
CA VAL A 164 -1.31 -1.70 12.84
C VAL A 164 -2.69 -2.07 12.30
N HIS A 165 -3.78 -1.64 12.96
CA HIS A 165 -5.14 -1.97 12.54
C HIS A 165 -5.51 -1.33 11.20
N LEU A 166 -5.07 -0.10 10.93
CA LEU A 166 -5.32 0.53 9.64
C LEU A 166 -4.53 -0.18 8.53
N HIS A 167 -3.29 -0.59 8.78
CA HIS A 167 -2.48 -1.34 7.81
C HIS A 167 -3.10 -2.71 7.51
N GLN A 168 -3.54 -3.43 8.54
CA GLN A 168 -4.26 -4.70 8.39
C GLN A 168 -5.57 -4.52 7.63
N PHE A 169 -6.33 -3.44 7.89
CA PHE A 169 -7.54 -3.13 7.15
C PHE A 169 -7.26 -2.87 5.67
N SER A 170 -6.24 -2.06 5.32
CA SER A 170 -5.87 -1.83 3.92
C SER A 170 -5.48 -3.13 3.23
N ALA A 171 -4.61 -3.92 3.87
CA ALA A 171 -4.18 -5.22 3.36
C ALA A 171 -5.37 -6.17 3.12
N PHE A 172 -6.37 -6.16 4.01
CA PHE A 172 -7.59 -6.94 3.82
C PHE A 172 -8.41 -6.47 2.62
N MET A 173 -8.65 -5.17 2.46
CA MET A 173 -9.41 -4.64 1.33
C MET A 173 -8.71 -4.93 0.00
N GLU A 174 -7.39 -4.86 0.00
CA GLU A 174 -6.51 -5.21 -1.10
C GLU A 174 -6.63 -6.70 -1.49
N ILE A 175 -6.54 -7.62 -0.52
CA ILE A 175 -6.72 -9.06 -0.75
C ILE A 175 -8.15 -9.39 -1.20
N ALA A 176 -9.17 -8.68 -0.69
CA ALA A 176 -10.57 -8.91 -1.02
C ALA A 176 -10.93 -8.63 -2.49
N VAL A 177 -10.09 -7.89 -3.23
CA VAL A 177 -10.25 -7.71 -4.68
C VAL A 177 -10.09 -9.04 -5.43
N PHE A 178 -9.21 -9.93 -4.94
CA PHE A 178 -8.88 -11.16 -5.64
C PHE A 178 -10.04 -12.16 -5.73
N PRO A 179 -10.77 -12.49 -4.64
CA PRO A 179 -11.99 -13.32 -4.72
C PRO A 179 -13.03 -12.77 -5.70
N TYR A 180 -13.22 -11.45 -5.76
CA TYR A 180 -14.14 -10.83 -6.71
C TYR A 180 -13.71 -11.11 -8.16
N LEU A 181 -12.42 -10.95 -8.46
CA LEU A 181 -11.87 -11.23 -9.80
C LEU A 181 -11.99 -12.71 -10.17
N ILE A 182 -11.80 -13.64 -9.23
CA ILE A 182 -11.99 -15.07 -9.46
C ILE A 182 -13.45 -15.36 -9.83
N VAL A 183 -14.39 -14.93 -8.99
CA VAL A 183 -15.82 -15.17 -9.21
C VAL A 183 -16.25 -14.59 -10.55
N TYR A 184 -15.89 -13.33 -10.84
CA TYR A 184 -16.21 -12.71 -12.12
C TYR A 184 -15.56 -13.45 -13.31
N SER A 185 -14.33 -13.92 -13.17
CA SER A 185 -13.64 -14.68 -14.23
C SER A 185 -14.35 -16.00 -14.55
N ILE A 186 -14.77 -16.74 -13.53
CA ILE A 186 -15.49 -18.01 -13.68
C ILE A 186 -16.82 -17.78 -14.40
N PHE A 187 -17.58 -16.75 -14.02
CA PHE A 187 -18.91 -16.53 -14.60
C PHE A 187 -18.88 -15.84 -15.98
N SER A 188 -17.90 -14.98 -16.22
CA SER A 188 -17.84 -14.23 -17.49
C SER A 188 -17.15 -14.99 -18.63
N PHE A 189 -16.28 -15.96 -18.32
CA PHE A 189 -15.43 -16.69 -19.28
C PHE A 189 -14.63 -15.77 -20.24
N ARG A 190 -14.37 -14.53 -19.83
CA ARG A 190 -13.64 -13.56 -20.64
C ARG A 190 -12.14 -13.70 -20.38
N LEU A 191 -11.37 -14.06 -21.42
CA LEU A 191 -9.92 -14.18 -21.33
C LEU A 191 -9.24 -12.93 -20.74
N LYS A 192 -9.74 -11.73 -21.07
CA LYS A 192 -9.23 -10.46 -20.52
C LYS A 192 -9.34 -10.41 -18.98
N VAL A 193 -10.45 -10.90 -18.42
CA VAL A 193 -10.68 -10.93 -16.96
C VAL A 193 -9.79 -11.98 -16.31
N LEU A 194 -9.62 -13.15 -16.96
CA LEU A 194 -8.69 -14.16 -16.48
C LEU A 194 -7.26 -13.63 -16.41
N ILE A 195 -6.81 -12.91 -17.44
CA ILE A 195 -5.50 -12.23 -17.44
C ILE A 195 -5.41 -11.22 -16.29
N ALA A 196 -6.46 -10.43 -16.05
CA ALA A 196 -6.52 -9.49 -14.93
C ALA A 196 -6.38 -10.18 -13.57
N CYS A 197 -7.10 -11.28 -13.39
CA CYS A 197 -7.04 -12.11 -12.20
C CYS A 197 -5.62 -12.66 -11.98
N LEU A 198 -4.97 -13.15 -13.04
CA LEU A 198 -3.59 -13.65 -12.97
C LEU A 198 -2.57 -12.54 -12.66
N ILE A 199 -2.72 -11.36 -13.25
CA ILE A 199 -1.84 -10.21 -12.99
C ILE A 199 -2.00 -9.75 -11.54
N ASN A 200 -3.24 -9.55 -11.08
CA ASN A 200 -3.52 -9.18 -9.68
C ASN A 200 -2.94 -10.23 -8.73
N PHE A 201 -3.15 -11.51 -9.00
CA PHE A 201 -2.59 -12.58 -8.17
C PHE A 201 -1.04 -12.55 -8.10
N ASN A 202 -0.37 -12.50 -9.26
CA ASN A 202 1.09 -12.60 -9.33
C ASN A 202 1.81 -11.34 -8.82
N LEU A 203 1.31 -10.16 -9.18
CA LEU A 203 1.97 -8.90 -8.84
C LEU A 203 1.62 -8.45 -7.43
N PHE A 204 0.40 -8.72 -6.98
CA PHE A 204 -0.12 -8.10 -5.78
C PHE A 204 -0.16 -9.07 -4.60
N ILE A 205 -0.76 -10.25 -4.75
CA ILE A 205 -0.80 -11.22 -3.64
C ILE A 205 0.58 -11.78 -3.33
N LEU A 206 1.33 -12.23 -4.35
CA LEU A 206 2.64 -12.85 -4.11
C LEU A 206 3.71 -11.85 -3.67
N MET A 207 3.72 -10.64 -4.23
CA MET A 207 4.68 -9.61 -3.85
C MET A 207 4.35 -9.04 -2.47
N ALA A 208 3.12 -8.57 -2.24
CA ALA A 208 2.74 -7.93 -0.98
C ALA A 208 2.84 -8.91 0.19
N TYR A 209 2.48 -10.18 0.01
CA TYR A 209 2.71 -11.22 1.02
C TYR A 209 4.19 -11.37 1.39
N ARG A 210 5.11 -11.16 0.44
CA ARG A 210 6.56 -11.24 0.71
C ARG A 210 7.10 -9.99 1.37
N THR A 211 6.57 -8.82 1.04
CA THR A 211 7.15 -7.54 1.42
C THR A 211 6.51 -6.91 2.66
N ASP A 212 5.30 -7.31 3.04
CA ASP A 212 4.50 -6.61 4.04
C ASP A 212 3.91 -7.56 5.10
N GLU A 213 4.25 -7.31 6.36
CA GLU A 213 3.79 -8.08 7.53
C GLU A 213 2.27 -8.04 7.71
N SER A 214 1.62 -6.93 7.35
CA SER A 214 0.17 -6.78 7.45
C SER A 214 -0.54 -7.69 6.45
N HIS A 215 -0.03 -7.77 5.23
CA HIS A 215 -0.51 -8.71 4.21
C HIS A 215 -0.30 -10.17 4.65
N GLN A 216 0.86 -10.49 5.25
CA GLN A 216 1.10 -11.81 5.82
C GLN A 216 0.14 -12.15 6.96
N TYR A 217 -0.15 -11.19 7.83
CA TYR A 217 -1.09 -11.37 8.94
C TYR A 217 -2.50 -11.67 8.43
N VAL A 218 -2.99 -10.89 7.46
CA VAL A 218 -4.31 -11.11 6.86
C VAL A 218 -4.36 -12.47 6.19
N TRP A 219 -3.33 -12.84 5.43
CA TRP A 219 -3.26 -14.15 4.79
C TRP A 219 -3.27 -15.30 5.79
N ARG A 220 -2.48 -15.21 6.87
CA ARG A 220 -2.48 -16.20 7.95
C ARG A 220 -3.85 -16.30 8.63
N SER A 221 -4.55 -15.18 8.77
CA SER A 221 -5.89 -15.13 9.34
C SER A 221 -6.93 -15.82 8.44
N ILE A 222 -6.89 -15.55 7.13
CA ILE A 222 -7.72 -16.23 6.13
C ILE A 222 -7.43 -17.73 6.10
N HIS A 223 -6.14 -18.10 6.11
CA HIS A 223 -5.70 -19.49 6.15
C HIS A 223 -6.21 -20.22 7.39
N LYS A 224 -6.04 -19.63 8.58
CA LYS A 224 -6.53 -20.21 9.83
C LYS A 224 -8.05 -20.42 9.78
N PHE A 225 -8.79 -19.41 9.35
CA PHE A 225 -10.23 -19.51 9.18
C PHE A 225 -10.61 -20.64 8.20
N ALA A 226 -9.93 -20.75 7.06
CA ALA A 226 -10.18 -21.80 6.08
C ALA A 226 -9.88 -23.21 6.63
N VAL A 227 -8.78 -23.38 7.37
CA VAL A 227 -8.44 -24.65 8.05
C VAL A 227 -9.50 -25.00 9.08
N ASP A 228 -9.88 -24.03 9.92
CA ASP A 228 -10.91 -24.23 10.94
C ASP A 228 -12.22 -24.68 10.27
N VAL A 229 -12.68 -24.00 9.20
CA VAL A 229 -13.87 -24.40 8.44
C VAL A 229 -13.71 -25.80 7.83
N ALA A 230 -12.56 -26.11 7.21
CA ALA A 230 -12.32 -27.41 6.59
C ALA A 230 -12.36 -28.57 7.61
N LEU A 231 -11.88 -28.34 8.84
CA LEU A 231 -11.92 -29.32 9.93
C LEU A 231 -13.34 -29.59 10.45
N HIS A 232 -14.22 -28.58 10.40
CA HIS A 232 -15.61 -28.72 10.85
C HIS A 232 -16.55 -29.30 9.77
N HIS A 233 -16.11 -29.31 8.51
CA HIS A 233 -16.85 -29.82 7.37
C HIS A 233 -16.12 -31.05 6.78
N LEU A 234 -16.38 -32.24 7.33
CA LEU A 234 -15.73 -33.51 6.92
C LEU A 234 -16.24 -34.09 5.59
N ASP A 235 -17.12 -33.36 4.89
CA ASP A 235 -17.67 -33.71 3.59
C ASP A 235 -16.73 -33.28 2.44
N GLU A 236 -17.17 -33.46 1.19
CA GLU A 236 -16.38 -33.12 -0.02
C GLU A 236 -15.89 -31.66 -0.02
N PHE A 237 -16.61 -30.77 0.66
CA PHE A 237 -16.25 -29.37 0.82
C PHE A 237 -14.96 -29.18 1.65
N GLY A 238 -14.79 -29.90 2.75
CA GLY A 238 -13.55 -29.86 3.53
C GLY A 238 -12.35 -30.33 2.72
N GLY A 239 -12.51 -31.43 1.97
CA GLY A 239 -11.46 -31.93 1.07
C GLY A 239 -11.05 -30.92 -0.01
N LEU A 240 -11.99 -30.17 -0.56
CA LEU A 240 -11.72 -29.09 -1.51
C LEU A 240 -10.98 -27.92 -0.83
N LEU A 241 -11.43 -27.48 0.34
CA LEU A 241 -10.79 -26.41 1.10
C LEU A 241 -9.33 -26.73 1.43
N TYR A 242 -9.04 -27.97 1.85
CA TYR A 242 -7.66 -28.40 2.10
C TYR A 242 -6.76 -28.28 0.87
N LYS A 243 -7.26 -28.65 -0.31
CA LYS A 243 -6.50 -28.50 -1.57
C LYS A 243 -6.25 -27.04 -1.92
N ILE A 244 -7.23 -26.17 -1.69
CA ILE A 244 -7.08 -24.72 -1.88
C ILE A 244 -6.00 -24.18 -0.93
N ILE A 245 -6.03 -24.59 0.34
CA ILE A 245 -5.04 -24.23 1.34
C ILE A 245 -3.63 -24.70 0.92
N GLU A 246 -3.47 -25.95 0.50
CA GLU A 246 -2.18 -26.49 0.04
C GLU A 246 -1.65 -25.73 -1.20
N MET A 247 -2.54 -25.39 -2.14
CA MET A 247 -2.18 -24.53 -3.27
C MET A 247 -1.69 -23.16 -2.80
N CYS A 248 -2.39 -22.54 -1.86
CA CYS A 248 -2.00 -21.26 -1.27
C CYS A 248 -0.60 -21.29 -0.64
N GLU A 249 -0.23 -22.38 0.04
CA GLU A 249 1.14 -22.55 0.59
C GLU A 249 2.20 -22.68 -0.52
N LYS A 250 1.92 -23.47 -1.57
CA LYS A 250 2.82 -23.62 -2.73
C LYS A 250 3.03 -22.27 -3.44
N LEU A 251 1.98 -21.48 -3.54
CA LEU A 251 2.03 -20.13 -4.10
C LEU A 251 2.89 -19.18 -3.25
N GLY A 252 2.83 -19.28 -1.92
CA GLY A 252 3.77 -18.57 -1.04
C GLY A 252 5.23 -18.91 -1.34
N LYS A 253 5.55 -20.18 -1.60
CA LYS A 253 6.91 -20.60 -2.03
C LYS A 253 7.30 -19.99 -3.38
N LEU A 254 6.38 -19.89 -4.33
CA LEU A 254 6.62 -19.21 -5.62
C LEU A 254 6.94 -17.73 -5.41
N GLY A 255 6.23 -17.06 -4.49
CA GLY A 255 6.56 -15.68 -4.10
C GLY A 255 8.00 -15.53 -3.60
N ASN A 256 8.53 -16.51 -2.86
CA ASN A 256 9.93 -16.52 -2.43
C ASN A 256 10.93 -16.57 -3.59
N ILE A 257 10.57 -17.27 -4.67
CA ILE A 257 11.41 -17.42 -5.86
C ILE A 257 11.35 -16.16 -6.73
N LEU A 258 10.15 -15.60 -6.93
CA LEU A 258 9.94 -14.42 -7.78
C LEU A 258 10.43 -13.12 -7.14
N TYR A 259 10.37 -13.04 -5.81
CA TYR A 259 10.83 -11.90 -5.02
C TYR A 259 11.81 -12.37 -3.93
N PRO A 260 13.06 -12.70 -4.32
CA PRO A 260 14.12 -12.96 -3.36
C PRO A 260 14.51 -11.61 -2.74
N MET A 261 14.16 -11.46 -1.46
CA MET A 261 14.52 -10.34 -0.58
C MET A 261 15.73 -10.76 0.25
#